data_AF-A0AAW5HWU9-F1
#
_entry.id   AF-A0AAW5HWU9-F1
#
_cell.length_a   1.000
_cell.length_b   1.000
_cell.length_c   1.000
_cell.angle_alpha   90.00
_cell.angle_beta   90.00
_cell.angle_gamma   90.00
#
_symmetry.space_group_name_H-M   'P 1'
#
loop_
_entity.id
_entity.type
_entity.pdbx_description
1 polymer ?
#
loop_
_entity_poly.entity_id
_entity_poly.type
_entity_poly.pdbx_seq_one_letter_code
_entity_poly.pdbx_strand_id
1 'polypeptide(L)' 'MFRFLQNLFNYGPTPEESLVGFFPDMDAATEWARGVLAETGTDPEAEFVRAVKDVRVANPRIGLAAAAHLVKQLL' A
#
# COMPACT_ATOMS: atom_id res chain seq x y z
N MET A 1 4.65 4.20 -20.58
CA MET A 1 4.80 5.31 -19.62
C MET A 1 4.91 4.82 -18.15
N PHE A 2 5.57 3.68 -17.89
CA PHE A 2 5.71 3.10 -16.52
C PHE A 2 7.17 3.03 -16.02
N ARG A 3 8.15 3.33 -16.87
CA ARG A 3 9.59 3.31 -16.52
C ARG A 3 10.03 4.48 -15.63
N PHE A 4 9.31 5.59 -15.65
CA PHE A 4 9.68 6.79 -14.88
C PHE A 4 9.48 6.60 -13.37
N LEU A 5 8.50 5.79 -12.97
CA LEU A 5 8.31 5.39 -11.57
C LEU A 5 9.41 4.41 -11.11
N GLN A 6 9.82 3.46 -11.95
CA GLN A 6 10.86 2.48 -11.60
C GLN A 6 12.21 3.13 -11.23
N ASN A 7 12.60 4.23 -11.89
CA ASN A 7 13.89 4.87 -11.64
C ASN A 7 13.95 5.72 -10.35
N LEU A 8 12.82 6.11 -9.77
CA LEU A 8 12.76 6.82 -8.48
C LEU A 8 12.90 5.89 -7.26
N PHE A 9 12.69 4.59 -7.44
CA PHE A 9 12.75 3.59 -6.36
C PHE A 9 14.15 3.08 -6.05
N ASN A 10 15.15 3.37 -6.87
CA ASN A 10 16.45 2.69 -6.81
C ASN A 10 17.44 3.26 -5.77
N TYR A 11 17.02 4.20 -4.92
CA TYR A 11 17.85 4.82 -3.88
C TYR A 11 17.17 4.87 -2.49
N GLY A 12 15.95 4.34 -2.34
CA GLY A 12 15.20 4.32 -1.08
C GLY A 12 14.91 2.91 -0.60
N PRO A 13 14.45 2.75 0.66
CA PRO A 13 14.01 1.44 1.15
C PRO A 13 12.93 0.89 0.24
N THR A 14 12.93 -0.43 0.07
CA THR A 14 11.87 -1.15 -0.64
C THR A 14 10.51 -0.86 0.01
N PRO A 15 9.40 -1.03 -0.72
CA PRO A 15 8.06 -0.87 -0.15
C PRO A 15 7.84 -1.72 1.11
N GLU A 16 8.40 -2.93 1.16
CA GLU A 16 8.32 -3.84 2.30
C GLU A 16 9.15 -3.33 3.49
N GLU A 17 10.39 -2.89 3.27
CA GLU A 17 11.22 -2.26 4.30
C GLU A 17 10.57 -0.99 4.87
N SER A 18 9.80 -0.27 4.06
CA SER A 18 9.06 0.92 4.49
C SER A 18 7.84 0.60 5.38
N LEU A 19 7.42 -0.67 5.44
CA LEU A 19 6.33 -1.15 6.29
C LEU A 19 6.84 -1.70 7.63
N VAL A 20 8.14 -2.03 7.70
CA VAL A 20 8.81 -2.44 8.94
C VAL A 20 8.68 -1.33 9.98
N GLY A 21 8.14 -1.68 11.15
CA GLY A 21 7.87 -0.73 12.24
C GLY A 21 6.44 -0.18 12.27
N PHE A 22 5.64 -0.40 11.21
CA PHE A 22 4.18 -0.21 11.26
C PHE A 22 3.44 -1.52 11.51
N PHE A 23 3.96 -2.62 10.96
CA PHE A 23 3.37 -3.96 11.06
C PHE A 23 4.43 -4.97 11.51
N PRO A 24 4.02 -6.05 12.20
CA PRO A 24 4.94 -7.12 12.61
C PRO A 24 5.44 -7.93 11.41
N ASP A 25 4.61 -8.11 10.39
CA ASP A 25 4.90 -8.84 9.16
C ASP A 25 3.96 -8.38 8.02
N MET A 26 4.18 -8.93 6.83
CA MET A 26 3.38 -8.60 5.63
C MET A 26 1.96 -9.16 5.69
N ASP A 27 1.71 -10.27 6.40
CA ASP A 27 0.37 -10.85 6.54
C ASP A 27 -0.51 -9.93 7.38
N ALA A 28 0.01 -9.43 8.51
CA ALA A 28 -0.65 -8.45 9.35
C ALA A 28 -0.90 -7.12 8.61
N ALA A 29 0.06 -6.68 7.77
CA ALA A 29 -0.11 -5.49 6.95
C ALA A 29 -1.22 -5.67 5.89
N THR A 30 -1.32 -6.87 5.32
CA THR A 30 -2.33 -7.23 4.31
C THR A 30 -3.71 -7.38 4.93
N GLU A 31 -3.82 -8.03 6.10
CA GLU A 31 -5.06 -8.14 6.86
C GLU A 31 -5.57 -6.77 7.31
N TRP A 32 -4.68 -5.91 7.81
CA TRP A 32 -5.02 -4.53 8.14
C TRP A 32 -5.54 -3.77 6.92
N ALA A 33 -4.83 -3.84 5.79
CA ALA A 33 -5.25 -3.15 4.56
C ALA A 33 -6.62 -3.66 4.06
N ARG A 34 -6.87 -4.97 4.14
CA ARG A 34 -8.19 -5.56 3.84
C ARG A 34 -9.29 -4.99 4.75
N GLY A 35 -8.99 -4.83 6.04
CA GLY A 35 -9.91 -4.19 7.00
C GLY A 35 -10.27 -2.76 6.60
N VAL A 36 -9.26 -1.94 6.26
CA VAL A 36 -9.48 -0.55 5.80
C VAL A 36 -10.38 -0.51 4.56
N LEU A 37 -10.13 -1.36 3.57
CA LEU A 37 -10.91 -1.38 2.33
C LEU A 37 -12.34 -1.91 2.56
N ALA A 38 -12.52 -2.86 3.48
CA ALA A 38 -13.83 -3.34 3.88
C ALA A 38 -14.65 -2.23 4.57
N GLU A 39 -14.02 -1.41 5.42
CA GLU A 39 -14.67 -0.27 6.08
C GLU A 39 -15.09 0.82 5.09
N THR A 40 -14.28 1.09 4.05
CA THR A 40 -14.60 2.10 3.03
C THR A 40 -15.46 1.55 1.89
N GLY A 41 -15.71 0.24 1.85
CA GLY A 41 -16.41 -0.44 0.76
C GLY A 41 -15.69 -0.33 -0.58
N THR A 42 -14.38 -0.16 -0.57
CA THR A 42 -13.57 0.06 -1.78
C THR A 42 -13.06 -1.27 -2.32
N ASP A 43 -13.36 -1.55 -3.58
CA ASP A 43 -12.84 -2.72 -4.27
C ASP A 43 -11.44 -2.40 -4.85
N PRO A 44 -10.35 -3.04 -4.39
CA PRO A 44 -9.01 -2.78 -4.91
C PRO A 44 -8.83 -3.19 -6.37
N GLU A 45 -9.60 -4.15 -6.88
CA GLU A 45 -9.51 -4.63 -8.27
C GLU A 45 -10.11 -3.61 -9.24
N ALA A 46 -11.30 -3.10 -8.92
CA ALA A 46 -11.98 -2.08 -9.73
C ALA A 46 -11.46 -0.65 -9.47
N GLU A 47 -11.00 -0.35 -8.24
CA GLU A 47 -10.73 1.01 -7.78
C GLU A 47 -9.32 1.18 -7.16
N PHE A 48 -8.29 0.61 -7.78
CA PHE A 48 -6.90 0.61 -7.27
C PHE A 48 -6.42 1.96 -6.70
N VAL A 49 -6.63 3.08 -7.42
CA VAL A 49 -6.17 4.41 -6.97
C VAL A 49 -6.93 4.87 -5.72
N ARG A 50 -8.22 4.54 -5.62
CA ARG A 50 -9.06 4.82 -4.44
C ARG A 50 -8.58 3.99 -3.26
N ALA A 51 -8.34 2.69 -3.46
CA ALA A 51 -7.82 1.80 -2.43
C ALA A 51 -6.48 2.29 -1.85
N VAL A 52 -5.53 2.71 -2.71
CA VAL A 52 -4.26 3.29 -2.25
C VAL A 52 -4.48 4.57 -1.44
N LYS A 53 -5.42 5.42 -1.86
CA LYS A 53 -5.77 6.63 -1.13
C LYS A 53 -6.35 6.31 0.24
N ASP A 54 -7.30 5.38 0.32
CA ASP A 54 -7.99 5.04 1.57
C ASP A 54 -7.03 4.40 2.58
N VAL A 55 -6.11 3.52 2.12
CA VAL A 55 -5.00 3.00 2.95
C VAL A 55 -4.13 4.12 3.52
N ARG A 56 -3.80 5.14 2.72
CA ARG A 56 -2.99 6.28 3.20
C ARG A 56 -3.77 7.24 4.10
N VAL A 57 -5.10 7.34 3.94
CA VAL A 57 -5.93 8.11 4.87
C VAL A 57 -5.98 7.42 6.22
N ALA A 58 -6.11 6.10 6.24
CA ALA A 58 -6.11 5.30 7.47
C ALA A 58 -4.75 5.32 8.19
N ASN A 59 -3.63 5.31 7.44
CA ASN A 59 -2.30 5.52 8.01
C ASN A 59 -1.47 6.51 7.17
N PRO A 60 -1.50 7.82 7.51
CA PRO A 60 -0.80 8.87 6.76
C PRO A 60 0.72 8.76 6.78
N ARG A 61 1.28 7.97 7.70
CA ARG A 61 2.72 7.75 7.82
C ARG A 61 3.25 6.74 6.80
N ILE A 62 2.38 5.93 6.20
CA ILE A 62 2.76 5.00 5.13
C ILE A 62 3.00 5.80 3.84
N GLY A 63 4.19 5.62 3.27
CA GLY A 63 4.56 6.21 1.99
C GLY A 63 3.70 5.70 0.84
N LEU A 64 3.56 6.51 -0.22
CA LEU A 64 2.73 6.16 -1.39
C LEU A 64 3.09 4.80 -2.00
N ALA A 65 4.38 4.50 -2.08
CA ALA A 65 4.87 3.25 -2.67
C ALA A 65 4.54 2.02 -1.83
N ALA A 66 4.68 2.14 -0.50
CA ALA A 66 4.32 1.09 0.44
C ALA A 66 2.81 0.82 0.43
N ALA A 67 1.98 1.87 0.42
CA ALA A 67 0.54 1.73 0.28
C ALA A 67 0.14 1.09 -1.06
N ALA A 68 0.74 1.52 -2.17
CA ALA A 68 0.49 0.93 -3.48
C ALA A 68 0.96 -0.53 -3.57
N HIS A 69 2.05 -0.89 -2.91
CA HIS A 69 2.51 -2.27 -2.82
C HIS A 69 1.52 -3.12 -2.02
N LEU A 70 1.06 -2.65 -0.85
CA LEU A 70 0.07 -3.37 -0.04
C LEU A 70 -1.22 -3.65 -0.81
N VAL A 71 -1.76 -2.65 -1.51
CA VAL A 71 -2.99 -2.85 -2.30
C VAL A 71 -2.77 -3.87 -3.42
N LYS A 72 -1.56 -3.95 -3.99
CA LYS A 72 -1.26 -4.99 -5.00
C LYS A 72 -1.19 -6.40 -4.42
N GLN A 73 -0.84 -6.57 -3.15
CA GLN A 73 -0.85 -7.89 -2.50
C GLN A 73 -2.27 -8.41 -2.23
N LEU A 74 -3.29 -7.56 -2.40
CA LEU A 74 -4.70 -7.91 -2.23
C LEU A 74 -5.39 -8.35 -3.53
N LEU A 75 -4.70 -8.23 -4.67
CA LEU A 75 -5.16 -8.66 -6.00
C LEU A 75 -4.67 -10.08 -6.28
#